data_AF-I1BRR3-F1
#
_entry.id   AF-I1BRR3-F1
#
_cell.length_a   1.000
_cell.length_b   1.000
_cell.length_c   1.000
_cell.angle_alpha   90.00
_cell.angle_beta   90.00
_cell.angle_gamma   90.00
#
_symmetry.space_group_name_H-M   'P 1'
#
loop_
_entity.id
_entity.type
_entity.pdbx_description
1 polymer ?
#
loop_
_entity_poly.entity_id
_entity_poly.type
_entity_poly.pdbx_seq_one_letter_code
_entity_poly.pdbx_strand_id
1 'polypeptide(L)'
;MITLAIIPGPSKPDNIMSFLRPIVDEIRSLGNNGFRVLKYNNIIYKDKVHLMGVMGDIPGVADLMNHADHMAYHGCRICDVRGVSDGARYFLHNGNIRSKESLVHGDPSHQMGQVPELLTSLSTFCGVEFFGIDEMHLIGRGIGHLIFNILNASCNESYIIESGTSYSFRLKNPLRRTNGMAIVQHQMEVCASKVPPIFEGSFHVSFGRYRAVDWQNFLCVIVPNIILPYLVEYEAKKALMCLINGCNLALRRILKEEDVRKMESDVETWHKYLRDQINVGNLSVKVFTANNHYLGHLGHMTRQLGPIKNYSCRSTERTIKEFANKIKSTTKPGVNSSNVLLNIVNLQQYGITTSLANNDQVNADQSSPVSFVSHPSGNDQFPQLWDPADEAYLLSNGQLTTLSCLKLDDIEV
;
A
#
# COMPACT_ATOMS: atom_id res chain seq x y z
N MET A 1 8.39 -9.70 -9.40
CA MET A 1 6.93 -9.88 -9.55
C MET A 1 6.65 -10.73 -10.77
N ILE A 2 5.71 -11.67 -10.69
CA ILE A 2 5.28 -12.48 -11.83
C ILE A 2 4.02 -11.83 -12.43
N THR A 3 4.04 -11.51 -13.72
CA THR A 3 2.87 -10.99 -14.44
C THR A 3 2.15 -12.13 -15.13
N LEU A 4 0.91 -12.41 -14.71
CA LEU A 4 0.11 -13.50 -15.25
C LEU A 4 -0.69 -13.10 -16.49
N ALA A 5 -1.18 -11.85 -16.53
CA ALA A 5 -1.97 -11.37 -17.65
C ALA A 5 -1.83 -9.85 -17.82
N ILE A 6 -2.03 -9.39 -19.05
CA ILE A 6 -2.26 -8.00 -19.40
C ILE A 6 -3.57 -7.97 -20.16
N ILE A 7 -4.51 -7.13 -19.71
CA ILE A 7 -5.82 -6.99 -20.35
C ILE A 7 -5.79 -5.70 -21.17
N PRO A 8 -5.73 -5.79 -22.51
CA PRO A 8 -5.54 -4.61 -23.35
C PRO A 8 -6.83 -3.79 -23.49
N GLY A 9 -6.65 -2.46 -23.53
CA GLY A 9 -7.71 -1.48 -23.82
C GLY A 9 -8.12 -1.44 -25.31
N PRO A 10 -8.99 -0.48 -25.69
CA PRO A 10 -8.94 0.92 -25.24
C PRO A 10 -9.79 1.26 -24.02
N SER A 11 -10.79 0.44 -23.69
CA SER A 11 -11.67 0.61 -22.53
C SER A 11 -11.52 -0.55 -21.55
N LYS A 12 -11.92 -0.32 -20.30
CA LYS A 12 -12.02 -1.39 -19.30
C LYS A 12 -13.00 -2.47 -19.79
N PRO A 13 -12.68 -3.78 -19.63
CA PRO A 13 -13.58 -4.85 -20.06
C PRO A 13 -14.90 -4.81 -19.28
N ASP A 14 -16.01 -5.07 -19.98
CA ASP A 14 -17.35 -5.15 -19.36
C ASP A 14 -17.44 -6.27 -18.32
N ASN A 15 -16.69 -7.35 -18.53
CA ASN A 15 -16.62 -8.50 -17.62
C ASN A 15 -15.16 -8.85 -17.32
N ILE A 16 -14.56 -8.17 -16.35
CA ILE A 16 -13.19 -8.46 -15.88
C ILE A 16 -13.04 -9.91 -15.37
N MET A 17 -14.10 -10.48 -14.79
CA MET A 17 -14.06 -11.82 -14.20
C MET A 17 -13.87 -12.93 -15.24
N SER A 18 -14.32 -12.73 -16.49
CA SER A 18 -14.09 -13.72 -17.56
C SER A 18 -12.60 -13.87 -17.90
N PHE A 19 -11.83 -12.79 -17.82
CA PHE A 19 -10.38 -12.80 -18.03
C PHE A 19 -9.63 -13.41 -16.85
N LEU A 20 -10.13 -13.22 -15.63
CA LEU A 20 -9.52 -13.77 -14.41
C LEU A 20 -9.85 -15.26 -14.21
N ARG A 21 -10.96 -15.74 -14.75
CA ARG A 21 -11.46 -17.11 -14.52
C ARG A 21 -10.43 -18.21 -14.81
N PRO A 22 -9.72 -18.23 -15.95
CA PRO A 22 -8.72 -19.26 -16.22
C PRO A 22 -7.62 -19.29 -15.15
N ILE A 23 -7.15 -18.12 -14.70
CA ILE A 23 -6.10 -17.99 -13.68
C ILE A 23 -6.62 -18.50 -12.32
N VAL A 24 -7.83 -18.09 -11.94
CA VAL A 24 -8.42 -18.50 -10.65
C VAL A 24 -8.75 -19.99 -10.62
N ASP A 25 -9.24 -20.56 -11.73
CA ASP A 25 -9.52 -21.99 -11.86
C ASP A 25 -8.22 -22.82 -11.76
N GLU A 26 -7.12 -22.36 -12.35
CA GLU A 26 -5.79 -22.99 -12.22
C GLU A 26 -5.27 -22.91 -10.78
N ILE A 27 -5.35 -21.74 -10.13
CA ILE A 27 -4.97 -21.59 -8.72
C ILE A 27 -5.82 -22.49 -7.83
N ARG A 28 -7.13 -22.62 -8.10
CA ARG A 28 -8.02 -23.53 -7.37
C ARG A 28 -7.58 -24.98 -7.54
N SER A 29 -7.21 -25.39 -8.75
CA SER A 29 -6.67 -26.72 -9.02
C SER A 29 -5.37 -26.97 -8.24
N LEU A 30 -4.44 -26.00 -8.25
CA LEU A 30 -3.18 -26.07 -7.51
C LEU A 30 -3.38 -26.09 -6.00
N GLY A 31 -4.39 -25.41 -5.46
CA GLY A 31 -4.72 -25.46 -4.03
C GLY A 31 -5.34 -26.79 -3.60
N ASN A 32 -6.16 -27.39 -4.46
CA ASN A 32 -6.81 -28.67 -4.19
C ASN A 32 -5.82 -29.84 -4.33
N ASN A 33 -5.15 -29.90 -5.48
CA ASN A 33 -4.34 -31.04 -5.91
C ASN A 33 -2.86 -30.91 -5.53
N GLY A 34 -2.36 -29.68 -5.34
CA GLY A 34 -0.94 -29.38 -5.21
C GLY A 34 -0.17 -29.49 -6.52
N PHE A 35 1.11 -29.17 -6.48
CA PHE A 35 2.06 -29.40 -7.56
C PHE A 35 3.33 -30.07 -7.05
N ARG A 36 4.14 -30.58 -7.98
CA ARG A 36 5.43 -31.23 -7.70
C ARG A 36 6.48 -30.70 -8.66
N VAL A 37 7.66 -30.40 -8.14
CA VAL A 37 8.84 -30.09 -8.94
C VAL A 37 9.75 -31.30 -8.92
N LEU A 38 10.13 -31.76 -10.11
CA LEU A 38 10.97 -32.94 -10.32
C LEU A 38 12.38 -32.50 -10.75
N LYS A 39 13.41 -33.09 -10.13
CA LYS A 39 14.80 -33.01 -10.61
C LYS A 39 15.34 -34.43 -10.76
N TYR A 40 15.72 -34.81 -11.97
CA TYR A 40 16.13 -36.18 -12.31
C TYR A 40 15.12 -37.24 -11.84
N ASN A 41 13.83 -37.02 -12.13
CA ASN A 41 12.69 -37.84 -11.68
C ASN A 41 12.48 -37.94 -10.16
N ASN A 42 13.27 -37.25 -9.34
CA ASN A 42 13.04 -37.16 -7.90
C ASN A 42 12.19 -35.94 -7.58
N ILE A 43 11.21 -36.11 -6.69
CA ILE A 43 10.41 -35.00 -6.17
C ILE A 43 11.29 -34.21 -5.21
N ILE A 44 11.65 -32.99 -5.61
CA ILE A 44 12.44 -32.07 -4.78
C ILE A 44 11.57 -31.03 -4.07
N TYR A 45 10.34 -30.83 -4.55
CA TYR A 45 9.38 -29.91 -3.94
C TYR A 45 7.96 -30.40 -4.20
N LYS A 46 7.10 -30.27 -3.20
CA LYS A 46 5.67 -30.62 -3.27
C LYS A 46 4.91 -29.68 -2.37
N ASP A 47 4.00 -28.91 -2.94
CA ASP A 47 3.24 -27.92 -2.18
C ASP A 47 1.91 -27.57 -2.86
N LYS A 48 1.14 -26.68 -2.24
CA LYS A 48 -0.14 -26.15 -2.72
C LYS A 48 -0.03 -24.65 -2.92
N VAL A 49 -0.83 -24.13 -3.86
CA VAL A 49 -0.91 -22.69 -4.14
C VAL A 49 -2.29 -22.19 -3.77
N HIS A 50 -2.35 -21.11 -3.02
CA HIS A 50 -3.60 -20.47 -2.62
C HIS A 50 -3.54 -18.96 -2.92
N LEU A 51 -4.67 -18.41 -3.38
CA LEU A 51 -4.82 -16.96 -3.50
C LEU A 51 -5.18 -16.39 -2.14
N MET A 52 -4.26 -15.61 -1.55
CA MET A 52 -4.44 -15.07 -0.18
C MET A 52 -5.30 -13.81 -0.13
N GLY A 53 -5.37 -13.04 -1.21
CA GLY A 53 -6.16 -11.82 -1.28
C GLY A 53 -5.89 -11.01 -2.54
N VAL A 54 -6.62 -9.92 -2.67
CA VAL A 54 -6.62 -9.01 -3.81
C VAL A 54 -6.23 -7.61 -3.33
N MET A 55 -5.16 -7.07 -3.91
CA MET A 55 -4.63 -5.74 -3.59
C MET A 55 -4.72 -4.84 -4.81
N GLY A 56 -4.93 -3.54 -4.57
CA GLY A 56 -5.09 -2.55 -5.63
C GLY A 56 -5.45 -1.20 -5.05
N ASP A 57 -5.63 -0.21 -5.94
CA ASP A 57 -6.25 1.04 -5.57
C ASP A 57 -7.75 0.86 -5.29
N ILE A 58 -8.39 1.87 -4.70
CA ILE A 58 -9.80 1.80 -4.31
C ILE A 58 -10.71 1.46 -5.52
N PRO A 59 -10.58 2.12 -6.68
CA PRO A 59 -11.39 1.78 -7.86
C PRO A 59 -11.13 0.36 -8.38
N GLY A 60 -9.87 -0.04 -8.53
CA GLY A 60 -9.52 -1.35 -9.06
C GLY A 60 -10.04 -2.50 -8.19
N VAL A 61 -10.04 -2.34 -6.86
CA VAL A 61 -10.63 -3.37 -5.99
C VAL A 61 -12.14 -3.27 -5.91
N ALA A 62 -12.74 -2.08 -5.94
CA ALA A 62 -14.20 -1.93 -6.00
C ALA A 62 -14.78 -2.66 -7.22
N ASP A 63 -14.08 -2.59 -8.36
CA ASP A 63 -14.43 -3.30 -9.59
C ASP A 63 -14.42 -4.82 -9.42
N LEU A 64 -13.42 -5.36 -8.72
CA LEU A 64 -13.33 -6.80 -8.44
C LEU A 64 -14.37 -7.26 -7.41
N MET A 65 -14.82 -6.35 -6.55
CA MET A 65 -15.88 -6.61 -5.56
C MET A 65 -17.28 -6.42 -6.13
N ASN A 66 -17.43 -5.86 -7.34
CA ASN A 66 -18.72 -5.35 -7.82
C ASN A 66 -19.37 -4.37 -6.83
N HIS A 67 -18.52 -3.57 -6.16
CA HIS A 67 -18.91 -2.60 -5.15
C HIS A 67 -19.24 -1.26 -5.81
N ALA A 68 -20.23 -0.56 -5.25
CA ALA A 68 -20.52 0.80 -5.66
C ALA A 68 -19.32 1.70 -5.27
N ASP A 69 -18.79 2.44 -6.25
CA ASP A 69 -17.59 3.26 -6.10
C ASP A 69 -17.64 4.19 -4.87
N HIS A 70 -16.50 4.72 -4.44
CA HIS A 70 -16.34 5.57 -3.25
C HIS A 70 -17.24 6.82 -3.19
N MET A 71 -17.92 7.16 -4.29
CA MET A 71 -18.92 8.23 -4.39
C MET A 71 -20.35 7.82 -3.95
N ALA A 72 -20.61 6.53 -3.82
CA ALA A 72 -21.89 5.98 -3.38
C ALA A 72 -22.20 6.30 -1.92
N TYR A 73 -23.48 6.31 -1.52
CA TYR A 73 -23.87 6.59 -0.14
C TYR A 73 -23.24 5.62 0.86
N HIS A 74 -23.00 4.37 0.46
CA HIS A 74 -22.30 3.36 1.23
C HIS A 74 -20.98 2.95 0.57
N GLY A 75 -20.22 3.93 0.09
CA GLY A 75 -19.00 3.73 -0.71
C GLY A 75 -17.80 3.12 0.04
N CYS A 76 -17.88 2.87 1.35
CA CYS A 76 -16.87 2.05 2.01
C CYS A 76 -17.11 0.56 1.72
N ARG A 77 -16.07 -0.12 1.22
CA ARG A 77 -16.13 -1.57 0.94
C ARG A 77 -15.94 -2.42 2.20
N ILE A 78 -15.39 -1.84 3.28
CA ILE A 78 -15.05 -2.54 4.52
C ILE A 78 -16.20 -2.49 5.53
N CYS A 79 -16.87 -1.34 5.64
CA CYS A 79 -17.97 -1.15 6.58
C CYS A 79 -19.23 -0.58 5.91
N ASP A 80 -20.37 -0.71 6.58
CA ASP A 80 -21.69 -0.33 6.09
C ASP A 80 -22.03 1.17 6.26
N VAL A 81 -21.07 2.02 6.65
CA VAL A 81 -21.34 3.42 6.97
C VAL A 81 -21.97 4.19 5.81
N ARG A 82 -22.93 5.05 6.16
CA ARG A 82 -23.52 6.02 5.23
C ARG A 82 -22.70 7.32 5.21
N GLY A 83 -22.25 7.73 4.03
CA GLY A 83 -21.53 8.99 3.82
C GLY A 83 -22.43 10.20 3.60
N VAL A 84 -21.90 11.38 3.90
CA VAL A 84 -22.52 12.70 3.73
C VAL A 84 -22.18 13.29 2.36
N SER A 85 -23.13 14.01 1.75
CA SER A 85 -22.99 14.60 0.41
C SER A 85 -22.62 16.08 0.49
N ASP A 86 -21.52 16.48 -0.14
CA ASP A 86 -21.10 17.90 -0.30
C ASP A 86 -20.21 18.06 -1.54
N GLY A 87 -20.84 18.02 -2.72
CA GLY A 87 -20.16 17.93 -4.03
C GLY A 87 -19.51 16.56 -4.33
N ALA A 88 -19.05 15.87 -3.30
CA ALA A 88 -18.61 14.47 -3.31
C ALA A 88 -19.16 13.74 -2.07
N ARG A 89 -18.65 12.53 -1.81
CA ARG A 89 -19.05 11.70 -0.67
C ARG A 89 -17.97 11.66 0.41
N TYR A 90 -18.37 11.87 1.67
CA TYR A 90 -17.46 11.88 2.83
C TYR A 90 -17.97 11.00 3.98
N PHE A 91 -17.05 10.36 4.70
CA PHE A 91 -17.39 9.32 5.69
C PHE A 91 -16.79 9.67 7.06
N LEU A 92 -17.60 10.28 7.93
CA LEU A 92 -17.15 10.84 9.22
C LEU A 92 -16.97 9.80 10.31
N HIS A 93 -17.68 8.68 10.19
CA HIS A 93 -17.79 7.63 11.18
C HIS A 93 -17.39 6.30 10.57
N ASN A 94 -17.10 5.33 11.44
CA ASN A 94 -17.01 3.93 11.06
C ASN A 94 -18.38 3.28 11.25
N GLY A 95 -18.73 2.40 10.32
CA GLY A 95 -19.90 1.54 10.41
C GLY A 95 -19.53 0.16 10.93
N ASN A 96 -20.48 -0.77 10.87
CA ASN A 96 -20.18 -2.17 11.15
C ASN A 96 -19.38 -2.76 9.99
N ILE A 97 -18.41 -3.62 10.32
CA ILE A 97 -17.68 -4.39 9.30
C ILE A 97 -18.68 -5.24 8.52
N ARG A 98 -18.61 -5.18 7.19
CA ARG A 98 -19.52 -5.94 6.32
C ARG A 98 -19.27 -7.43 6.50
N SER A 99 -20.33 -8.21 6.71
CA SER A 99 -20.21 -9.65 6.94
C SER A 99 -19.83 -10.38 5.65
N LYS A 100 -19.23 -11.57 5.80
CA LYS A 100 -18.94 -12.45 4.66
C LYS A 100 -20.21 -12.80 3.89
N GLU A 101 -21.32 -13.03 4.57
CA GLU A 101 -22.62 -13.34 3.98
C GLU A 101 -23.14 -12.18 3.12
N SER A 102 -22.97 -10.94 3.59
CA SER A 102 -23.35 -9.74 2.82
C SER A 102 -22.53 -9.59 1.54
N LEU A 103 -21.28 -10.06 1.53
CA LEU A 103 -20.44 -10.06 0.33
C LEU A 103 -20.84 -11.17 -0.64
N VAL A 104 -21.19 -12.35 -0.13
CA VAL A 104 -21.58 -13.50 -0.96
C VAL A 104 -22.95 -13.28 -1.63
N HIS A 105 -23.92 -12.76 -0.89
CA HIS A 105 -25.31 -12.62 -1.36
C HIS A 105 -25.66 -11.20 -1.81
N GLY A 106 -24.77 -10.25 -1.59
CA GLY A 106 -25.05 -8.82 -1.72
C GLY A 106 -25.81 -8.27 -0.51
N ASP A 107 -25.87 -6.95 -0.42
CA ASP A 107 -26.64 -6.23 0.57
C ASP A 107 -27.26 -4.97 -0.08
N PRO A 108 -28.46 -5.13 -0.67
CA PRO A 108 -29.15 -4.03 -1.35
C PRO A 108 -29.46 -2.84 -0.43
N SER A 109 -29.63 -3.08 0.87
CA SER A 109 -29.97 -2.03 1.84
C SER A 109 -28.82 -1.03 2.02
N HIS A 110 -27.59 -1.50 1.87
CA HIS A 110 -26.37 -0.69 1.91
C HIS A 110 -25.65 -0.62 0.54
N GLN A 111 -26.41 -0.71 -0.56
CA GLN A 111 -25.93 -0.53 -1.95
C GLN A 111 -24.72 -1.40 -2.30
N MET A 112 -24.67 -2.62 -1.75
CA MET A 112 -23.59 -3.58 -1.98
C MET A 112 -24.07 -4.64 -2.96
N GLY A 113 -23.40 -4.75 -4.10
CA GLY A 113 -23.57 -5.88 -5.01
C GLY A 113 -23.00 -7.16 -4.40
N GLN A 114 -23.40 -8.31 -4.95
CA GLN A 114 -22.71 -9.56 -4.64
C GLN A 114 -21.29 -9.52 -5.23
N VAL A 115 -20.32 -9.91 -4.43
CA VAL A 115 -18.95 -10.18 -4.89
C VAL A 115 -19.01 -11.38 -5.84
N PRO A 116 -18.30 -11.34 -6.99
CA PRO A 116 -18.37 -12.44 -7.95
C PRO A 116 -18.02 -13.80 -7.35
N GLU A 117 -18.84 -14.80 -7.69
CA GLU A 117 -18.69 -16.20 -7.22
C GLU A 117 -17.28 -16.75 -7.47
N LEU A 118 -16.63 -16.29 -8.54
CA LEU A 118 -15.25 -16.66 -8.88
C LEU A 118 -14.30 -16.45 -7.69
N LEU A 119 -14.48 -15.37 -6.93
CA LEU A 119 -13.68 -15.06 -5.74
C LEU A 119 -14.29 -15.66 -4.47
N THR A 120 -15.62 -15.56 -4.29
CA THR A 120 -16.26 -16.01 -3.05
C THR A 120 -16.28 -17.53 -2.87
N SER A 121 -16.13 -18.30 -3.95
CA SER A 121 -15.99 -19.75 -3.95
C SER A 121 -14.60 -20.25 -3.52
N LEU A 122 -13.61 -19.35 -3.36
CA LEU A 122 -12.28 -19.73 -2.91
C LEU A 122 -12.30 -20.11 -1.43
N SER A 123 -11.59 -21.18 -1.07
CA SER A 123 -11.48 -21.61 0.34
C SER A 123 -10.80 -20.58 1.24
N THR A 124 -9.99 -19.70 0.65
CA THR A 124 -9.31 -18.58 1.32
C THR A 124 -10.16 -17.31 1.42
N PHE A 125 -11.35 -17.27 0.81
CA PHE A 125 -12.20 -16.08 0.89
C PHE A 125 -12.69 -15.87 2.34
N CYS A 126 -12.14 -14.86 3.00
CA CYS A 126 -12.35 -14.60 4.42
C CYS A 126 -13.32 -13.45 4.73
N GLY A 127 -13.73 -12.68 3.72
CA GLY A 127 -14.60 -11.52 3.91
C GLY A 127 -14.00 -10.26 3.29
N VAL A 128 -14.20 -9.11 3.94
CA VAL A 128 -13.63 -7.83 3.48
C VAL A 128 -12.10 -7.83 3.54
N GLU A 129 -11.53 -8.66 4.41
CA GLU A 129 -10.11 -8.88 4.61
C GLU A 129 -9.46 -9.49 3.37
N PHE A 130 -10.21 -10.21 2.53
CA PHE A 130 -9.70 -10.72 1.27
C PHE A 130 -9.28 -9.59 0.31
N PHE A 131 -9.75 -8.37 0.57
CA PHE A 131 -9.47 -7.18 -0.21
C PHE A 131 -8.63 -6.19 0.60
N GLY A 132 -7.30 -6.31 0.51
CA GLY A 132 -6.40 -5.55 1.38
C GLY A 132 -6.28 -4.06 1.01
N ILE A 133 -5.78 -3.28 1.97
CA ILE A 133 -5.56 -1.83 1.86
C ILE A 133 -4.14 -1.54 1.38
N ASP A 134 -3.99 -0.92 0.22
CA ASP A 134 -2.66 -0.52 -0.27
C ASP A 134 -2.15 0.76 0.43
N GLU A 135 -1.00 0.66 1.10
CA GLU A 135 -0.35 1.78 1.79
C GLU A 135 0.02 2.92 0.85
N MET A 136 0.44 2.59 -0.38
CA MET A 136 0.97 3.58 -1.31
C MET A 136 -0.14 4.53 -1.74
N HIS A 137 -1.31 3.99 -2.11
CA HIS A 137 -2.48 4.80 -2.44
C HIS A 137 -3.10 5.47 -1.22
N LEU A 138 -3.19 4.76 -0.09
CA LEU A 138 -3.81 5.29 1.13
C LEU A 138 -2.96 6.38 1.78
N ILE A 139 -1.79 6.04 2.32
CA ILE A 139 -0.93 6.93 3.09
C ILE A 139 -0.07 7.77 2.16
N GLY A 140 0.62 7.09 1.24
CA GLY A 140 1.57 7.69 0.32
C GLY A 140 0.93 8.76 -0.54
N ARG A 141 -0.18 8.48 -1.22
CA ARG A 141 -0.85 9.46 -2.09
C ARG A 141 -2.02 10.15 -1.40
N GLY A 142 -2.92 9.39 -0.77
CA GLY A 142 -4.17 9.90 -0.23
C GLY A 142 -4.00 10.86 0.95
N ILE A 143 -3.47 10.36 2.06
CA ILE A 143 -3.31 11.14 3.29
C ILE A 143 -2.24 12.23 3.14
N GLY A 144 -1.09 11.91 2.53
CA GLY A 144 -0.04 12.90 2.30
C GLY A 144 -0.56 14.13 1.53
N HIS A 145 -1.31 13.90 0.45
CA HIS A 145 -1.90 14.97 -0.36
C HIS A 145 -3.04 15.70 0.36
N LEU A 146 -3.87 14.99 1.13
CA LEU A 146 -4.91 15.61 1.96
C LEU A 146 -4.30 16.61 2.96
N ILE A 147 -3.25 16.20 3.67
CA ILE A 147 -2.57 17.05 4.64
C ILE A 147 -1.89 18.25 3.97
N PHE A 148 -1.30 18.06 2.78
CA PHE A 148 -0.80 19.18 1.99
C PHE A 148 -1.90 20.19 1.66
N ASN A 149 -3.06 19.73 1.18
CA ASN A 149 -4.15 20.63 0.80
C ASN A 149 -4.77 21.35 2.00
N ILE A 150 -4.84 20.70 3.17
CA ILE A 150 -5.32 21.31 4.41
C ILE A 150 -4.34 22.40 4.90
N LEU A 151 -3.03 22.16 4.83
CA LEU A 151 -2.03 23.08 5.36
C LEU A 151 -1.66 24.21 4.38
N ASN A 152 -1.82 24.00 3.08
CA ASN A 152 -1.45 24.97 2.05
C ASN A 152 -2.56 26.01 1.83
N ALA A 153 -2.27 27.27 2.15
CA ALA A 153 -3.20 28.40 1.95
C ALA A 153 -3.65 28.59 0.49
N SER A 154 -2.92 28.04 -0.50
CA SER A 154 -3.32 28.07 -1.91
C SER A 154 -4.32 26.97 -2.30
N CYS A 155 -4.59 26.01 -1.42
CA CYS A 155 -5.41 24.82 -1.71
C CYS A 155 -6.51 24.57 -0.67
N ASN A 156 -6.50 25.28 0.45
CA ASN A 156 -7.32 24.93 1.61
C ASN A 156 -8.74 25.53 1.61
N GLU A 157 -9.09 26.32 0.60
CA GLU A 157 -10.40 26.99 0.47
C GLU A 157 -11.56 26.01 0.68
N SER A 158 -11.49 24.83 0.07
CA SER A 158 -12.55 23.80 0.18
C SER A 158 -12.74 23.25 1.60
N TYR A 159 -11.78 23.45 2.51
CA TYR A 159 -11.86 23.01 3.91
C TYR A 159 -12.27 24.12 4.88
N ILE A 160 -12.34 25.36 4.41
CA ILE A 160 -12.76 26.52 5.19
C ILE A 160 -14.28 26.67 5.06
N ILE A 161 -14.96 26.89 6.18
CA ILE A 161 -16.38 27.22 6.18
C ILE A 161 -16.49 28.74 6.30
N GLU A 162 -17.17 29.39 5.34
CA GLU A 162 -17.32 30.86 5.30
C GLU A 162 -17.99 31.43 6.56
N SER A 163 -18.95 30.70 7.13
CA SER A 163 -19.62 31.06 8.38
C SER A 163 -18.80 30.75 9.64
N GLY A 164 -17.64 30.10 9.50
CA GLY A 164 -16.77 29.73 10.61
C GLY A 164 -16.01 30.92 11.18
N THR A 165 -15.80 30.90 12.50
CA THR A 165 -15.05 31.97 13.20
C THR A 165 -13.52 31.84 13.07
N SER A 166 -13.02 30.64 12.77
CA SER A 166 -11.59 30.36 12.64
C SER A 166 -11.34 29.10 11.80
N TYR A 167 -10.12 28.95 11.28
CA TYR A 167 -9.69 27.73 10.58
C TYR A 167 -8.76 26.88 11.45
N SER A 168 -9.11 25.60 11.58
CA SER A 168 -8.47 24.64 12.50
C SER A 168 -6.97 24.41 12.25
N PHE A 169 -6.53 24.47 10.99
CA PHE A 169 -5.15 24.16 10.59
C PHE A 169 -4.36 25.40 10.15
N ARG A 170 -4.73 26.56 10.70
CA ARG A 170 -4.05 27.83 10.43
C ARG A 170 -2.59 27.80 10.88
N LEU A 171 -1.70 28.19 9.96
CA LEU A 171 -0.27 28.34 10.22
C LEU A 171 0.08 29.78 10.63
N LYS A 172 1.20 29.93 11.34
CA LYS A 172 1.87 31.20 11.65
C LYS A 172 2.66 31.70 10.45
N ASN A 173 3.02 32.98 10.45
CA ASN A 173 3.99 33.50 9.48
C ASN A 173 5.35 32.79 9.65
N PRO A 174 6.09 32.54 8.55
CA PRO A 174 5.76 32.94 7.18
C PRO A 174 4.90 31.94 6.40
N LEU A 175 4.63 30.73 6.95
CA LEU A 175 3.94 29.64 6.23
C LEU A 175 2.45 29.87 5.99
N ARG A 176 1.82 30.82 6.70
CA ARG A 176 0.40 31.17 6.55
C ARG A 176 0.02 31.64 5.13
N ARG A 177 0.96 32.22 4.39
CA ARG A 177 0.70 32.87 3.10
C ARG A 177 0.61 31.82 1.98
N THR A 178 0.06 32.22 0.83
CA THR A 178 -0.05 31.37 -0.37
C THR A 178 1.31 30.84 -0.86
N ASN A 179 2.38 31.60 -0.65
CA ASN A 179 3.76 31.18 -0.94
C ASN A 179 4.43 30.38 0.19
N GLY A 180 3.71 30.05 1.27
CA GLY A 180 4.26 29.34 2.42
C GLY A 180 4.89 27.99 2.07
N MET A 181 4.25 27.22 1.18
CA MET A 181 4.82 25.94 0.74
C MET A 181 6.08 26.13 -0.12
N ALA A 182 6.23 27.24 -0.85
CA ALA A 182 7.49 27.54 -1.53
C ALA A 182 8.65 27.76 -0.55
N ILE A 183 8.37 28.32 0.63
CA ILE A 183 9.36 28.46 1.71
C ILE A 183 9.75 27.08 2.26
N VAL A 184 8.77 26.19 2.46
CA VAL A 184 9.03 24.80 2.88
C VAL A 184 9.90 24.09 1.85
N GLN A 185 9.56 24.20 0.56
CA GLN A 185 10.33 23.60 -0.53
C GLN A 185 11.78 24.10 -0.54
N HIS A 186 12.00 25.41 -0.41
CA HIS A 186 13.35 25.96 -0.32
C HIS A 186 14.13 25.43 0.89
N GLN A 187 13.48 25.33 2.05
CA GLN A 187 14.09 24.73 3.24
C GLN A 187 14.46 23.26 3.03
N MET A 188 13.59 22.49 2.35
CA MET A 188 13.85 21.11 2.00
C MET A 188 15.06 20.98 1.05
N GLU A 189 15.17 21.83 0.04
CA GLU A 189 16.30 21.86 -0.89
C GLU A 189 17.62 22.16 -0.19
N VAL A 190 17.63 23.13 0.74
CA VAL A 190 18.81 23.44 1.57
C VAL A 190 19.19 22.26 2.47
N CYS A 191 18.19 21.53 2.98
CA CYS A 191 18.41 20.38 3.84
C CYS A 191 18.71 19.10 3.07
N ALA A 192 18.42 19.02 1.78
CA ALA A 192 18.53 17.79 0.98
C ALA A 192 19.95 17.20 1.00
N SER A 193 20.98 18.04 1.03
CA SER A 193 22.39 17.61 1.17
C SER A 193 22.70 16.95 2.51
N LYS A 194 21.84 17.12 3.51
CA LYS A 194 21.94 16.55 4.86
C LYS A 194 20.98 15.38 5.08
N VAL A 195 20.10 15.10 4.11
CA VAL A 195 19.16 13.98 4.22
C VAL A 195 19.94 12.68 3.97
N PRO A 196 19.90 11.71 4.89
CA PRO A 196 20.56 10.43 4.67
C PRO A 196 20.05 9.74 3.40
N PRO A 197 20.93 9.05 2.63
CA PRO A 197 20.55 8.37 1.39
C PRO A 197 19.39 7.36 1.53
N ILE A 198 19.11 6.91 2.76
CA ILE A 198 18.00 5.99 3.08
C ILE A 198 16.60 6.55 2.75
N PHE A 199 16.44 7.86 2.57
CA PHE A 199 15.16 8.43 2.17
C PHE A 199 14.97 8.36 0.65
N GLU A 200 14.16 7.41 0.18
CA GLU A 200 13.89 7.15 -1.25
C GLU A 200 13.01 8.20 -1.97
N GLY A 201 12.95 9.44 -1.46
CA GLY A 201 12.10 10.52 -1.99
C GLY A 201 12.87 11.65 -2.66
N SER A 202 12.22 12.36 -3.57
CA SER A 202 12.78 13.53 -4.22
C SER A 202 12.44 14.80 -3.44
N PHE A 203 13.45 15.36 -2.76
CA PHE A 203 13.36 16.63 -2.04
C PHE A 203 13.52 17.87 -2.95
N HIS A 204 13.81 17.66 -4.24
CA HIS A 204 14.12 18.71 -5.21
C HIS A 204 13.02 18.96 -6.24
N VAL A 205 12.05 18.05 -6.38
CA VAL A 205 10.92 18.25 -7.30
C VAL A 205 9.89 19.16 -6.66
N SER A 206 9.08 19.83 -7.49
CA SER A 206 7.94 20.61 -6.99
C SER A 206 6.83 19.69 -6.45
N PHE A 207 6.07 20.16 -5.47
CA PHE A 207 4.95 19.41 -4.86
C PHE A 207 3.96 18.84 -5.89
N GLY A 208 3.70 19.55 -6.99
CA GLY A 208 2.81 19.08 -8.06
C GLY A 208 3.34 17.85 -8.83
N ARG A 209 4.61 17.47 -8.64
CA ARG A 209 5.25 16.31 -9.27
C ARG A 209 5.57 15.19 -8.26
N TYR A 210 5.13 15.32 -7.02
CA TYR A 210 5.39 14.32 -5.98
C TYR A 210 4.73 12.99 -6.32
N ARG A 211 5.53 11.93 -6.22
CA ARG A 211 5.07 10.53 -6.25
C ARG A 211 4.60 10.14 -4.84
N ALA A 212 4.02 8.95 -4.71
CA ALA A 212 3.53 8.46 -3.42
C ALA A 212 4.64 8.35 -2.34
N VAL A 213 5.87 8.02 -2.70
CA VAL A 213 7.00 8.03 -1.75
C VAL A 213 7.36 9.45 -1.28
N ASP A 214 7.26 10.44 -2.18
CA ASP A 214 7.58 11.84 -1.89
C ASP A 214 6.52 12.43 -0.95
N TRP A 215 5.24 12.13 -1.20
CA TRP A 215 4.14 12.50 -0.31
C TRP A 215 4.15 11.76 1.05
N GLN A 216 4.60 10.50 1.08
CA GLN A 216 4.82 9.79 2.35
C GLN A 216 5.90 10.50 3.18
N ASN A 217 7.02 10.89 2.57
CA ASN A 217 8.07 11.66 3.24
C ASN A 217 7.57 13.05 3.66
N PHE A 218 6.76 13.70 2.84
CA PHE A 218 6.10 14.94 3.22
C PHE A 218 5.32 14.76 4.53
N LEU A 219 4.43 13.76 4.60
CA LEU A 219 3.61 13.50 5.78
C LEU A 219 4.44 13.10 7.01
N CYS A 220 5.34 12.13 6.86
CA CYS A 220 5.98 11.46 7.98
C CYS A 220 7.24 12.18 8.48
N VAL A 221 7.86 13.01 7.63
CA VAL A 221 9.14 13.67 7.92
C VAL A 221 8.99 15.18 7.87
N ILE A 222 8.47 15.74 6.77
CA ILE A 222 8.46 17.20 6.58
C ILE A 222 7.43 17.89 7.48
N VAL A 223 6.21 17.38 7.52
CA VAL A 223 5.15 17.95 8.37
C VAL A 223 5.58 18.03 9.83
N PRO A 224 6.01 16.95 10.51
CA PRO A 224 6.36 17.02 11.93
C PRO A 224 7.59 17.89 12.23
N ASN A 225 8.59 17.91 11.34
CA ASN A 225 9.86 18.60 11.60
C ASN A 225 9.86 20.07 11.16
N ILE A 226 9.14 20.42 10.09
CA ILE A 226 9.17 21.77 9.51
C ILE A 226 7.86 22.51 9.75
N ILE A 227 6.71 21.89 9.47
CA ILE A 227 5.42 22.62 9.41
C ILE A 227 4.74 22.66 10.78
N LEU A 228 4.79 21.56 11.53
CA LEU A 228 4.12 21.38 12.83
C LEU A 228 4.44 22.48 13.85
N PRO A 229 5.67 23.05 13.96
CA PRO A 229 5.97 24.19 14.82
C PRO A 229 5.20 25.48 14.47
N TYR A 230 4.75 25.62 13.22
CA TYR A 230 4.02 26.78 12.74
C TYR A 230 2.50 26.66 12.94
N LEU A 231 1.95 25.52 13.33
CA LEU A 231 0.52 25.44 13.66
C LEU A 231 0.19 26.35 14.86
N VAL A 232 -0.91 27.10 14.72
CA VAL A 232 -1.38 28.01 15.77
C VAL A 232 -2.05 27.24 16.91
N GLU A 233 -2.96 26.34 16.57
CA GLU A 233 -3.79 25.64 17.54
C GLU A 233 -3.06 24.41 18.11
N TYR A 234 -2.94 24.35 19.44
CA TYR A 234 -2.24 23.26 20.11
C TYR A 234 -2.94 21.91 19.92
N GLU A 235 -4.28 21.88 19.99
CA GLU A 235 -5.04 20.65 19.78
C GLU A 235 -4.94 20.14 18.33
N ALA A 236 -4.88 21.04 17.34
CA ALA A 236 -4.60 20.67 15.94
C ALA A 236 -3.23 20.01 15.80
N LYS A 237 -2.22 20.57 16.48
CA LYS A 237 -0.86 20.03 16.51
C LYS A 237 -0.84 18.61 17.08
N LYS A 238 -1.52 18.40 18.21
CA LYS A 238 -1.62 17.08 18.86
C LYS A 238 -2.32 16.07 17.97
N ALA A 239 -3.47 16.42 17.40
CA ALA A 239 -4.24 15.55 16.52
C ALA A 239 -3.45 15.18 15.25
N LEU A 240 -2.77 16.15 14.61
CA LEU A 240 -1.94 15.90 13.44
C LEU A 240 -0.74 15.00 13.76
N MET A 241 -0.12 15.17 14.93
CA MET A 241 0.96 14.29 15.37
C MET A 241 0.47 12.86 15.63
N CYS A 242 -0.74 12.69 16.19
CA CYS A 242 -1.38 11.38 16.30
C CYS A 242 -1.57 10.73 14.92
N LEU A 243 -2.11 11.45 13.93
CA LEU A 243 -2.20 10.93 12.55
C LEU A 243 -0.84 10.45 12.03
N ILE A 244 0.21 11.27 12.17
CA ILE A 244 1.56 10.94 11.71
C ILE A 244 2.10 9.70 12.40
N ASN A 245 1.91 9.58 13.72
CA ASN A 245 2.31 8.41 14.49
C ASN A 245 1.56 7.15 14.06
N GLY A 246 0.25 7.23 13.87
CA GLY A 246 -0.57 6.12 13.35
C GLY A 246 -0.10 5.66 11.97
N CYS A 247 0.17 6.60 11.05
CA CYS A 247 0.72 6.28 9.72
C CYS A 247 2.12 5.66 9.81
N ASN A 248 3.00 6.17 10.66
CA ASN A 248 4.34 5.61 10.85
C ASN A 248 4.29 4.18 11.42
N LEU A 249 3.36 3.89 12.33
CA LEU A 249 3.11 2.53 12.81
C LEU A 249 2.63 1.64 11.66
N ALA A 250 1.60 2.07 10.91
CA ALA A 250 1.07 1.32 9.77
C ALA A 250 2.13 0.94 8.73
N LEU A 251 3.14 1.80 8.53
CA LEU A 251 4.21 1.59 7.55
C LEU A 251 5.34 0.66 8.02
N ARG A 252 5.30 0.15 9.27
CA ARG A 252 6.28 -0.84 9.76
C ARG A 252 6.04 -2.20 9.10
N ARG A 253 7.12 -2.96 8.89
CA ARG A 253 7.07 -4.35 8.39
C ARG A 253 6.67 -5.37 9.45
N ILE A 254 6.88 -5.02 10.72
CA ILE A 254 6.60 -5.86 11.89
C ILE A 254 5.86 -4.98 12.90
N LEU A 255 4.72 -5.48 13.39
CA LEU A 255 3.88 -4.80 14.37
C LEU A 255 3.50 -5.79 15.47
N LYS A 256 3.57 -5.34 16.72
CA LYS A 256 2.99 -6.04 17.87
C LYS A 256 1.56 -5.57 18.09
N GLU A 257 0.75 -6.34 18.82
CA GLU A 257 -0.62 -5.96 19.16
C GLU A 257 -0.69 -4.61 19.91
N GLU A 258 0.32 -4.28 20.73
CA GLU A 258 0.45 -2.96 21.37
C GLU A 258 0.63 -1.82 20.36
N ASP A 259 1.40 -2.04 19.29
CA ASP A 259 1.55 -1.08 18.20
C ASP A 259 0.24 -0.88 17.45
N VAL A 260 -0.51 -1.97 17.20
CA VAL A 260 -1.82 -1.91 16.52
C VAL A 260 -2.82 -1.11 17.35
N ARG A 261 -2.91 -1.36 18.66
CA ARG A 261 -3.78 -0.57 19.56
C ARG A 261 -3.38 0.90 19.61
N LYS A 262 -2.08 1.18 19.61
CA LYS A 262 -1.59 2.57 19.59
C LYS A 262 -1.95 3.26 18.28
N MET A 263 -1.81 2.57 17.15
CA MET A 263 -2.22 3.06 15.83
C MET A 263 -3.72 3.39 15.79
N GLU A 264 -4.57 2.50 16.30
CA GLU A 264 -6.03 2.74 16.38
C GLU A 264 -6.35 3.94 17.27
N SER A 265 -5.72 4.03 18.45
CA SER A 265 -5.91 5.15 19.37
C SER A 265 -5.48 6.49 18.76
N ASP A 266 -4.41 6.49 17.97
CA ASP A 266 -3.90 7.68 17.28
C ASP A 266 -4.84 8.13 16.16
N VAL A 267 -5.31 7.19 15.34
CA VAL A 267 -6.29 7.47 14.28
C VAL A 267 -7.61 7.98 14.88
N GLU A 268 -8.08 7.37 15.97
CA GLU A 268 -9.32 7.81 16.62
C GLU A 268 -9.17 9.20 17.23
N THR A 269 -8.01 9.53 17.82
CA THR A 269 -7.73 10.89 18.31
C THR A 269 -7.78 11.92 17.18
N TRP A 270 -7.18 11.58 16.02
CA TRP A 270 -7.25 12.41 14.82
C TRP A 270 -8.69 12.59 14.32
N HIS A 271 -9.43 11.50 14.12
CA HIS A 271 -10.80 11.55 13.61
C HIS A 271 -11.75 12.27 14.58
N LYS A 272 -11.60 12.05 15.88
CA LYS A 272 -12.39 12.77 16.89
C LYS A 272 -12.16 14.27 16.79
N TYR A 273 -10.90 14.71 16.71
CA TYR A 273 -10.58 16.13 16.55
C TYR A 273 -11.24 16.72 15.30
N LEU A 274 -11.16 16.04 14.15
CA LEU A 274 -11.80 16.50 12.92
C LEU A 274 -13.32 16.65 13.08
N ARG A 275 -13.99 15.66 13.68
CA ARG A 275 -15.44 15.73 13.93
C ARG A 275 -15.80 16.89 14.85
N ASP A 276 -15.05 17.08 15.93
CA ASP A 276 -15.27 18.19 16.85
C ASP A 276 -15.14 19.54 16.13
N GLN A 277 -14.12 19.70 15.27
CA GLN A 277 -13.92 20.93 14.50
C GLN A 277 -14.99 21.18 13.42
N ILE A 278 -15.52 20.12 12.83
CA ILE A 278 -16.68 20.20 11.92
C ILE A 278 -17.92 20.67 12.70
N ASN A 279 -18.18 20.10 13.88
CA ASN A 279 -19.35 20.45 14.69
C ASN A 279 -19.36 21.91 15.14
N VAL A 280 -18.19 22.51 15.40
CA VAL A 280 -18.07 23.94 15.76
C VAL A 280 -17.91 24.86 14.54
N GLY A 281 -17.92 24.32 13.32
CA GLY A 281 -17.85 25.11 12.08
C GLY A 281 -16.46 25.61 11.68
N ASN A 282 -15.38 25.06 12.25
CA ASN A 282 -14.00 25.47 11.95
C ASN A 282 -13.33 24.63 10.84
N LEU A 283 -14.05 23.64 10.31
CA LEU A 283 -13.54 22.71 9.31
C LEU A 283 -14.68 22.12 8.49
N SER A 284 -14.51 22.05 7.17
CA SER A 284 -15.48 21.37 6.29
C SER A 284 -15.42 19.86 6.43
N VAL A 285 -16.57 19.20 6.21
CA VAL A 285 -16.70 17.73 6.12
C VAL A 285 -15.79 17.12 5.06
N LYS A 286 -15.33 17.92 4.08
CA LYS A 286 -14.47 17.49 2.98
C LYS A 286 -13.14 16.87 3.41
N VAL A 287 -12.73 17.04 4.66
CA VAL A 287 -11.56 16.35 5.23
C VAL A 287 -11.75 14.83 5.38
N PHE A 288 -13.00 14.35 5.47
CA PHE A 288 -13.33 12.93 5.60
C PHE A 288 -13.44 12.22 4.24
N THR A 289 -12.38 12.34 3.44
CA THR A 289 -12.23 11.58 2.19
C THR A 289 -12.25 10.07 2.45
N ALA A 290 -12.50 9.26 1.41
CA ALA A 290 -12.43 7.80 1.52
C ALA A 290 -11.09 7.31 2.12
N ASN A 291 -9.96 7.92 1.71
CA ASN A 291 -8.65 7.60 2.28
C ASN A 291 -8.59 7.91 3.78
N ASN A 292 -9.05 9.09 4.21
CA ASN A 292 -9.05 9.43 5.63
C ASN A 292 -9.94 8.47 6.45
N HIS A 293 -11.08 8.07 5.90
CA HIS A 293 -11.96 7.07 6.51
C HIS A 293 -11.28 5.69 6.62
N TYR A 294 -10.57 5.23 5.59
CA TYR A 294 -9.91 3.92 5.57
C TYR A 294 -8.83 3.78 6.64
N LEU A 295 -8.29 4.88 7.18
CA LEU A 295 -7.41 4.83 8.36
C LEU A 295 -8.10 4.16 9.55
N GLY A 296 -9.41 4.36 9.72
CA GLY A 296 -10.20 3.76 10.79
C GLY A 296 -10.28 2.24 10.73
N HIS A 297 -9.95 1.64 9.57
CA HIS A 297 -9.97 0.19 9.36
C HIS A 297 -8.57 -0.44 9.44
N LEU A 298 -7.51 0.35 9.60
CA LEU A 298 -6.13 -0.16 9.59
C LEU A 298 -5.87 -1.20 10.68
N GLY A 299 -6.38 -0.99 11.88
CA GLY A 299 -6.17 -1.92 12.99
C GLY A 299 -6.83 -3.28 12.75
N HIS A 300 -8.08 -3.28 12.31
CA HIS A 300 -8.79 -4.48 11.88
C HIS A 300 -8.05 -5.22 10.77
N MET A 301 -7.72 -4.53 9.67
CA MET A 301 -7.04 -5.15 8.53
C MET A 301 -5.64 -5.67 8.90
N THR A 302 -4.91 -4.95 9.75
CA THR A 302 -3.57 -5.37 10.19
C THR A 302 -3.62 -6.65 11.03
N ARG A 303 -4.65 -6.83 11.87
CA ARG A 303 -4.80 -8.08 12.65
C ARG A 303 -5.12 -9.28 11.77
N GLN A 304 -5.78 -9.07 10.63
CA GLN A 304 -6.25 -10.14 9.74
C GLN A 304 -5.23 -10.48 8.65
N LEU A 305 -4.60 -9.48 8.03
CA LEU A 305 -3.65 -9.66 6.91
C LEU A 305 -2.18 -9.46 7.31
N GLY A 306 -1.92 -8.97 8.52
CA GLY A 306 -0.61 -8.49 8.92
C GLY A 306 -0.33 -7.05 8.44
N PRO A 307 0.90 -6.56 8.63
CA PRO A 307 1.26 -5.17 8.33
C PRO A 307 1.07 -4.81 6.85
N ILE A 308 0.41 -3.67 6.59
CA ILE A 308 0.04 -3.23 5.23
C ILE A 308 1.24 -3.02 4.30
N LYS A 309 2.44 -2.82 4.88
CA LYS A 309 3.69 -2.70 4.12
C LYS A 309 4.06 -3.99 3.38
N ASN A 310 3.64 -5.15 3.88
CA ASN A 310 4.05 -6.45 3.34
C ASN A 310 3.29 -6.85 2.07
N TYR A 311 2.16 -6.20 1.78
CA TYR A 311 1.37 -6.43 0.56
C TYR A 311 1.15 -5.14 -0.23
N SER A 312 2.11 -4.21 -0.17
CA SER A 312 2.07 -2.95 -0.92
C SER A 312 2.07 -3.17 -2.44
N CYS A 313 1.28 -2.37 -3.16
CA CYS A 313 1.20 -2.40 -4.62
C CYS A 313 2.33 -1.66 -5.33
N ARG A 314 3.35 -1.15 -4.63
CA ARG A 314 4.47 -0.39 -5.24
C ARG A 314 5.21 -1.19 -6.31
N SER A 315 5.47 -2.47 -6.06
CA SER A 315 6.12 -3.35 -7.04
C SER A 315 5.22 -3.57 -8.26
N THR A 316 3.91 -3.71 -8.07
CA THR A 316 2.92 -3.84 -9.15
C THR A 316 2.92 -2.60 -10.03
N GLU A 317 2.90 -1.41 -9.42
CA GLU A 317 2.91 -0.14 -10.14
C GLU A 317 4.20 0.10 -10.93
N ARG A 318 5.35 -0.32 -10.38
CA ARG A 318 6.62 -0.31 -11.13
C ARG A 318 6.52 -1.20 -12.38
N THR A 319 5.99 -2.41 -12.23
CA THR A 319 5.78 -3.35 -13.34
C THR A 319 4.77 -2.80 -14.36
N ILE A 320 3.65 -2.22 -13.92
CA ILE A 320 2.66 -1.58 -14.81
C ILE A 320 3.32 -0.47 -15.63
N LYS A 321 4.11 0.40 -14.98
CA LYS A 321 4.84 1.48 -15.67
C LYS A 321 5.84 0.96 -16.69
N GLU A 322 6.55 -0.13 -16.38
CA GLU A 322 7.46 -0.78 -17.33
C GLU A 322 6.71 -1.24 -18.59
N PHE A 323 5.58 -1.94 -18.41
CA PHE A 323 4.73 -2.36 -19.51
C PHE A 323 4.19 -1.17 -20.29
N ALA A 324 3.66 -0.15 -19.62
CA ALA A 324 3.10 1.05 -20.25
C ALA A 324 4.13 1.78 -21.13
N ASN A 325 5.41 1.82 -20.71
CA ASN A 325 6.48 2.43 -21.50
C ASN A 325 6.87 1.62 -22.75
N LYS A 326 6.67 0.29 -22.72
CA LYS A 326 7.03 -0.63 -23.81
C LYS A 326 5.86 -0.87 -24.78
N ILE A 327 4.62 -0.78 -24.31
CA ILE A 327 3.41 -0.91 -25.13
C ILE A 327 3.16 0.43 -25.81
N LYS A 328 3.61 0.55 -27.07
CA LYS A 328 3.55 1.80 -27.84
C LYS A 328 2.54 1.75 -28.99
N SER A 329 2.04 0.57 -29.34
CA SER A 329 1.10 0.43 -30.47
C SER A 329 -0.28 0.97 -30.10
N THR A 330 -0.73 1.96 -30.86
CA THR A 330 -2.10 2.51 -30.77
C THR A 330 -3.10 1.79 -31.70
N THR A 331 -2.62 0.97 -32.63
CA THR A 331 -3.44 0.29 -33.65
C THR A 331 -3.79 -1.16 -33.27
N LYS A 332 -2.84 -1.89 -32.68
CA LYS A 332 -3.05 -3.27 -32.18
C LYS A 332 -2.44 -3.41 -30.78
N PRO A 333 -2.96 -2.66 -29.78
CA PRO A 333 -2.39 -2.63 -28.43
C PRO A 333 -2.34 -4.02 -27.79
N GLY A 334 -3.35 -4.87 -28.03
CA GLY A 334 -3.37 -6.26 -27.55
C GLY A 334 -2.20 -7.09 -28.05
N VAL A 335 -1.99 -7.16 -29.37
CA VAL A 335 -0.88 -7.91 -29.97
C VAL A 335 0.47 -7.38 -29.49
N ASN A 336 0.63 -6.06 -29.43
CA ASN A 336 1.85 -5.45 -28.93
C ASN A 336 2.09 -5.81 -27.46
N SER A 337 1.05 -5.77 -26.61
CA SER A 337 1.15 -6.14 -25.20
C SER A 337 1.50 -7.62 -25.00
N SER A 338 0.90 -8.53 -25.76
CA SER A 338 1.25 -9.96 -25.72
C SER A 338 2.71 -10.20 -26.13
N ASN A 339 3.17 -9.54 -27.19
CA ASN A 339 4.56 -9.66 -27.64
C ASN A 339 5.55 -9.09 -26.62
N VAL A 340 5.23 -7.95 -26.00
CA VAL A 340 6.04 -7.34 -24.94
C VAL A 340 6.12 -8.26 -23.73
N LEU A 341 4.98 -8.81 -23.28
CA LEU A 341 4.93 -9.77 -22.18
C LEU A 341 5.78 -11.00 -22.47
N LEU A 342 5.56 -11.64 -23.63
CA LEU A 342 6.32 -12.83 -24.02
C LEU A 342 7.82 -12.54 -24.10
N ASN A 343 8.21 -11.38 -24.65
CA ASN A 343 9.62 -11.01 -24.74
C ASN A 343 10.25 -10.79 -23.35
N ILE A 344 9.56 -10.09 -22.44
CA ILE A 344 10.06 -9.90 -21.07
C ILE A 344 10.20 -11.24 -20.34
N VAL A 345 9.19 -12.12 -20.44
CA VAL A 345 9.24 -13.44 -19.82
C VAL A 345 10.38 -14.29 -20.40
N ASN A 346 10.55 -14.28 -21.73
CA ASN A 346 11.64 -15.01 -22.38
C ASN A 346 13.02 -14.49 -21.95
N LEU A 347 13.20 -13.17 -21.83
CA LEU A 347 14.46 -12.57 -21.37
C LEU A 347 14.73 -12.91 -19.90
N GLN A 348 13.72 -12.88 -19.04
CA GLN A 348 13.85 -13.30 -17.64
C GLN A 348 14.23 -14.78 -17.55
N GLN A 349 13.54 -15.65 -18.30
CA GLN A 349 13.83 -17.08 -18.34
C GLN A 349 15.23 -17.38 -18.89
N TYR A 350 15.65 -16.67 -19.94
CA TYR A 350 17.00 -16.78 -20.49
C TYR A 350 18.04 -16.33 -19.47
N GLY A 351 17.80 -15.22 -18.75
CA GLY A 351 18.67 -14.75 -17.67
C GLY A 351 18.79 -15.76 -16.53
N ILE A 352 17.68 -16.37 -16.10
CA ILE A 352 17.67 -17.45 -15.10
C ILE A 352 18.46 -18.65 -15.61
N THR A 353 18.20 -19.11 -16.84
CA THR A 353 18.86 -20.28 -17.43
C THR A 353 20.36 -20.05 -17.59
N THR A 354 20.77 -18.87 -18.03
CA THR A 354 22.19 -18.48 -18.17
C THR A 354 22.86 -18.39 -16.81
N SER A 355 22.20 -17.83 -15.81
CA SER A 355 22.73 -17.77 -14.44
C SER A 355 22.89 -19.16 -13.83
N LEU A 356 21.95 -20.07 -14.08
CA LEU A 356 22.03 -21.48 -13.66
C LEU A 356 23.14 -22.22 -14.40
N ALA A 357 23.26 -22.04 -15.73
CA ALA A 357 24.32 -22.66 -16.53
C ALA A 357 25.71 -22.13 -16.17
N ASN A 358 25.83 -20.85 -15.80
CA ASN A 358 27.09 -20.27 -15.32
C ASN A 358 27.43 -20.77 -13.91
N ASN A 359 26.44 -21.03 -13.04
CA ASN A 359 26.69 -21.69 -11.75
C ASN A 359 27.14 -23.15 -11.92
N ASP A 360 26.70 -23.85 -12.97
CA ASP A 360 27.21 -25.18 -13.33
C ASP A 360 28.63 -25.12 -13.95
N GLN A 361 29.10 -23.94 -14.39
CA GLN A 361 30.45 -23.69 -14.91
C GLN A 361 31.43 -23.10 -13.89
N VAL A 362 30.95 -22.68 -12.71
CA VAL A 362 31.84 -22.51 -11.57
C VAL A 362 32.23 -23.91 -11.15
N ASN A 363 33.37 -24.37 -11.68
CA ASN A 363 34.12 -25.44 -11.04
C ASN A 363 34.07 -25.17 -9.53
N ALA A 364 33.83 -26.22 -8.76
CA ALA A 364 34.12 -26.23 -7.34
C ALA A 364 35.65 -26.06 -7.16
N ASP A 365 36.18 -24.90 -7.54
CA ASP A 365 37.50 -24.42 -7.19
C ASP A 365 37.38 -24.02 -5.73
N GLN A 366 37.63 -25.03 -4.89
CA GLN A 366 38.20 -24.91 -3.56
C GLN A 366 37.95 -23.56 -2.90
N SER A 367 36.73 -23.32 -2.41
CA SER A 367 36.57 -22.43 -1.27
C SER A 367 37.26 -23.10 -0.08
N SER A 368 38.57 -22.88 0.00
CA SER A 368 39.33 -23.09 1.21
C SER A 368 38.68 -22.24 2.31
N PRO A 369 38.57 -22.71 3.56
CA PRO A 369 37.96 -21.98 4.68
C PRO A 369 38.59 -20.59 4.99
N VAL A 370 39.60 -20.19 4.22
CA VAL A 370 40.41 -18.99 4.39
C VAL A 370 40.16 -17.95 3.29
N SER A 371 39.20 -18.16 2.38
CA SER A 371 38.88 -17.17 1.32
C SER A 371 37.92 -16.06 1.76
N PHE A 372 37.61 -15.96 3.06
CA PHE A 372 36.81 -14.86 3.59
C PHE A 372 37.65 -13.58 3.64
N VAL A 373 37.13 -12.50 3.05
CA VAL A 373 37.71 -11.16 3.21
C VAL A 373 37.51 -10.75 4.67
N SER A 374 38.60 -10.54 5.39
CA SER A 374 38.57 -10.07 6.77
C SER A 374 37.78 -8.76 6.86
N HIS A 375 36.90 -8.67 7.85
CA HIS A 375 36.12 -7.47 8.11
C HIS A 375 37.08 -6.26 8.27
N PRO A 376 36.83 -5.11 7.64
CA PRO A 376 37.78 -3.98 7.63
C PRO A 376 38.08 -3.39 9.03
N SER A 377 37.31 -3.78 10.06
CA SER A 377 37.59 -3.42 11.47
C SER A 377 38.53 -4.37 12.21
N GLY A 378 38.87 -5.54 11.63
CA GLY A 378 39.76 -6.54 12.25
C GLY A 378 39.25 -7.17 13.55
N ASN A 379 37.93 -7.12 13.81
CA ASN A 379 37.32 -7.68 15.02
C ASN A 379 36.32 -8.79 14.66
N ASP A 380 36.68 -10.03 15.03
CA ASP A 380 35.95 -11.26 14.68
C ASP A 380 34.65 -11.46 15.48
N GLN A 381 34.29 -10.54 16.38
CA GLN A 381 33.04 -10.59 17.15
C GLN A 381 31.91 -9.72 16.59
N PHE A 382 32.12 -9.01 15.48
CA PHE A 382 31.03 -8.29 14.82
C PHE A 382 30.28 -9.21 13.86
N PRO A 383 28.93 -9.22 13.88
CA PRO A 383 28.15 -10.01 12.92
C PRO A 383 28.45 -9.54 11.49
N GLN A 384 28.69 -10.50 10.60
CA GLN A 384 28.91 -10.19 9.20
C GLN A 384 27.59 -9.69 8.59
N LEU A 385 27.66 -8.83 7.56
CA LEU A 385 26.48 -8.27 6.87
C LEU A 385 25.54 -9.35 6.30
N TRP A 386 26.01 -10.60 6.25
CA TRP A 386 25.35 -11.79 5.71
C TRP A 386 25.23 -12.93 6.74
N ASP A 387 25.52 -12.70 8.02
CA ASP A 387 25.20 -13.71 9.02
C ASP A 387 23.69 -14.00 8.96
N PRO A 388 23.28 -15.27 8.75
CA PRO A 388 21.91 -15.66 9.00
C PRO A 388 21.62 -15.28 10.45
N ALA A 389 20.56 -14.51 10.68
CA ALA A 389 20.02 -14.36 12.02
C ALA A 389 19.48 -15.74 12.44
N ASP A 390 20.35 -16.60 12.93
CA ASP A 390 19.97 -17.85 13.53
C ASP A 390 19.14 -17.56 14.79
N GLU A 391 18.08 -18.36 14.94
CA GLU A 391 17.14 -18.44 16.07
C GLU A 391 15.91 -17.52 16.03
N ALA A 392 14.94 -17.92 15.19
CA ALA A 392 13.53 -17.67 15.48
C ALA A 392 13.06 -18.61 16.61
N TYR A 393 12.86 -18.07 17.82
CA TYR A 393 12.19 -18.81 18.89
C TYR A 393 10.68 -18.86 18.64
N LEU A 394 10.17 -20.06 18.37
CA LEU A 394 8.72 -20.34 18.35
C LEU A 394 8.22 -20.47 19.80
N LEU A 395 7.41 -19.52 20.24
CA LEU A 395 6.56 -19.72 21.40
C LEU A 395 5.33 -20.53 20.97
N SER A 396 5.23 -21.75 21.53
CA SER A 396 4.12 -22.71 21.50
C SER A 396 4.24 -23.88 20.52
N ASN A 397 4.13 -25.08 21.10
CA ASN A 397 4.20 -26.37 20.44
C ASN A 397 2.98 -26.58 19.54
N GLY A 398 3.17 -26.42 18.23
CA GLY A 398 2.22 -26.84 17.19
C GLY A 398 2.91 -26.76 15.84
N GLN A 399 3.14 -27.92 15.20
CA GLN A 399 3.81 -27.98 13.90
C GLN A 399 2.99 -27.26 12.81
N LEU A 400 3.58 -26.20 12.25
CA LEU A 400 3.23 -25.68 10.92
C LEU A 400 4.51 -25.69 10.08
N THR A 401 4.54 -26.60 9.10
CA THR A 401 5.55 -26.63 8.05
C THR A 401 5.49 -25.35 7.23
N THR A 402 6.55 -24.54 7.35
CA THR A 402 7.08 -23.59 6.35
C THR A 402 6.06 -22.93 5.43
N LEU A 403 5.61 -21.72 5.81
CA LEU A 403 5.13 -20.73 4.86
C LEU A 403 6.34 -20.14 4.13
N SER A 404 6.68 -20.68 2.97
CA SER A 404 7.59 -20.01 2.04
C SER A 404 6.83 -18.87 1.37
N CYS A 405 6.78 -17.73 2.05
CA CYS A 405 6.51 -16.47 1.37
C CYS A 405 7.75 -16.17 0.53
N LEU A 406 7.62 -16.14 -0.80
CA LEU A 406 8.68 -15.70 -1.71
C LEU A 406 9.09 -14.27 -1.31
N LYS A 407 10.19 -14.16 -0.55
CA LYS A 407 10.96 -12.93 -0.44
C LYS A 407 11.49 -12.63 -1.84
N LEU A 408 10.85 -11.69 -2.52
CA LEU A 408 11.50 -10.92 -3.56
C LEU A 408 12.37 -9.90 -2.83
N ASP A 409 13.58 -10.32 -2.45
CA ASP A 409 14.62 -9.38 -2.09
C ASP A 409 14.96 -8.57 -3.35
N ASP A 410 14.84 -7.24 -3.26
CA ASP A 410 15.29 -6.32 -4.30
C ASP A 410 16.80 -6.55 -4.48
N ILE A 411 17.20 -7.16 -5.60
CA ILE A 411 18.60 -7.18 -6.04
C ILE A 411 18.89 -5.77 -6.57
N GLU A 412 19.71 -5.03 -5.82
CA GLU A 412 20.33 -3.78 -6.26
C GLU A 412 21.22 -4.02 -7.48
N VAL A 413 21.03 -3.21 -8.53
CA VAL A 413 22.07 -2.81 -9.50
C VAL A 413 21.97 -1.31 -9.69
#